data_AF-A0A1E7KF48-F1
#
_entry.id   AF-A0A1E7KF48-F1
#
_cell.length_a   1.000
_cell.length_b   1.000
_cell.length_c   1.000
_cell.angle_alpha   90.00
_cell.angle_beta   90.00
_cell.angle_gamma   90.00
#
_symmetry.space_group_name_H-M   'P 1'
#
loop_
_entity.id
_entity.type
_entity.pdbx_description
1 polymer ?
#
loop_
_entity_poly.entity_id
_entity_poly.type
_entity_poly.pdbx_seq_one_letter_code
_entity_poly.pdbx_strand_id
1 'polypeptide(L)' 'RSDPGTGTLHRTALLATAPGAVVALGEPGSSAALDVPLLRDRPLLDGAPAAYVCRGFTCDAPVGDPEALERSLRN' A
#
# COMPACT_ATOMS: atom_id res chain seq x y z
N ARG A 1 -10.14 12.97 3.06
CA ARG A 1 -9.13 14.04 3.23
C ARG A 1 -7.84 13.45 2.72
N SER A 2 -7.15 14.04 1.73
CA SER A 2 -5.88 13.47 1.25
C SER A 2 -4.82 13.58 2.34
N ASP A 3 -4.53 12.48 3.01
CA ASP A 3 -3.46 12.41 4.01
C ASP A 3 -2.09 12.51 3.32
N PRO A 4 -1.17 13.39 3.76
CA PRO A 4 0.16 13.49 3.18
C PRO A 4 0.95 12.17 3.22
N GLY A 5 0.74 11.35 4.25
CA GLY A 5 1.37 10.02 4.40
C GLY A 5 0.98 9.07 3.27
N THR A 6 -0.27 9.12 2.80
CA THR A 6 -0.72 8.34 1.63
C THR A 6 0.09 8.71 0.38
N GLY A 7 0.33 10.00 0.17
CA GLY A 7 1.14 10.48 -0.95
C GLY A 7 2.59 10.02 -0.88
N THR A 8 3.17 10.02 0.32
CA THR A 8 4.54 9.55 0.56
C THR A 8 4.68 8.05 0.30
N LEU A 9 3.81 7.22 0.86
CA LEU A 9 3.84 5.77 0.64
C LEU A 9 3.61 5.40 -0.83
N HIS A 10 2.66 6.06 -1.50
CA HIS A 10 2.38 5.82 -2.91
C HIS A 10 3.58 6.17 -3.80
N ARG A 11 4.23 7.31 -3.54
CA ARG A 11 5.46 7.68 -4.25
C ARG A 11 6.57 6.66 -4.02
N THR A 12 6.79 6.23 -2.78
CA THR A 12 7.81 5.23 -2.46
C THR A 12 7.58 3.92 -3.21
N ALA A 13 6.34 3.44 -3.26
CA ALA A 13 5.99 2.22 -4.00
C ALA A 13 6.30 2.35 -5.50
N LEU A 14 5.96 3.48 -6.12
CA LEU A 14 6.19 3.73 -7.54
C LEU A 14 7.68 3.87 -7.92
N LEU A 15 8.52 4.29 -6.97
CA LEU A 15 9.96 4.46 -7.18
C LEU A 15 10.79 3.23 -6.79
N ALA A 16 10.18 2.22 -6.19
CA ALA A 16 10.88 1.04 -5.71
C ALA A 16 11.42 0.18 -6.87
N THR A 17 12.55 -0.48 -6.64
CA THR A 17 13.21 -1.37 -7.61
C THR A 17 12.61 -2.78 -7.56
N ALA A 18 11.30 -2.90 -7.79
CA ALA A 18 10.55 -4.16 -7.79
C ALA A 18 9.93 -4.41 -9.18
N PRO A 19 10.67 -5.04 -10.13
CA PRO A 19 10.16 -5.28 -11.47
C PRO A 19 8.87 -6.12 -11.44
N GLY A 20 7.84 -5.64 -12.15
CA GLY A 20 6.54 -6.32 -12.21
C GLY A 20 5.63 -6.11 -11.00
N ALA A 21 6.02 -5.27 -10.03
CA ALA A 21 5.12 -4.88 -8.95
C ALA A 21 3.93 -4.07 -9.47
N VAL A 22 2.73 -4.41 -9.00
CA VAL A 22 1.50 -3.66 -9.28
C VAL A 22 1.18 -2.80 -8.07
N VAL A 23 0.95 -1.51 -8.29
CA VAL A 23 0.60 -0.56 -7.23
C VAL A 23 -0.87 -0.17 -7.36
N ALA A 24 -1.65 -0.42 -6.32
CA ALA A 24 -3.03 0.00 -6.21
C ALA A 24 -3.17 0.99 -5.04
N LEU A 25 -3.88 2.09 -5.27
CA LEU A 25 -4.15 3.13 -4.28
C LEU A 25 -5.67 3.35 -4.17
N GLY A 26 -6.18 3.42 -2.95
CA GLY A 26 -7.56 3.83 -2.71
C GLY A 26 -7.82 4.15 -1.24
N GLU A 27 -8.93 4.84 -1.00
CA GLU A 27 -9.42 5.14 0.34
C GLU A 27 -10.18 3.92 0.89
N PRO A 28 -9.84 3.42 2.09
CA PRO A 28 -10.57 2.33 2.73
C PRO A 28 -12.08 2.60 2.81
N GLY A 29 -12.89 1.62 2.41
CA GLY A 29 -14.35 1.72 2.44
C GLY A 29 -14.99 2.61 1.35
N SER A 30 -14.20 3.23 0.47
CA SER A 30 -14.74 3.89 -0.73
C SER A 30 -15.29 2.86 -1.73
N SER A 31 -16.35 3.21 -2.47
CA SER A 31 -16.93 2.33 -3.49
C SER A 31 -15.89 1.88 -4.51
N ALA A 32 -15.02 2.79 -4.97
CA ALA A 32 -13.93 2.49 -5.88
C ALA A 32 -12.92 1.47 -5.30
N ALA A 33 -12.63 1.53 -3.99
CA ALA A 33 -11.76 0.54 -3.35
C ALA A 33 -12.41 -0.84 -3.22
N LEU A 34 -13.74 -0.91 -3.06
CA LEU A 34 -14.47 -2.18 -3.02
C LEU A 34 -14.51 -2.88 -4.38
N ASP A 35 -14.50 -2.10 -5.46
CA ASP A 35 -14.50 -2.61 -6.83
C ASP A 35 -13.12 -3.18 -7.25
N VAL A 36 -12.03 -2.76 -6.58
CA VAL A 36 -10.67 -3.26 -6.84
C VAL A 36 -10.33 -4.38 -5.85
N PRO A 37 -10.22 -5.65 -6.30
CA PRO A 37 -9.96 -6.78 -5.38
C PRO A 37 -8.71 -6.63 -4.51
N LEU A 38 -7.66 -5.96 -5.00
CA LEU A 38 -6.42 -5.73 -4.27
C LEU A 38 -6.59 -4.80 -3.04
N LEU A 39 -7.62 -3.96 -3.03
CA LEU A 39 -7.87 -2.96 -1.97
C LEU A 39 -8.89 -3.43 -0.92
N ARG A 40 -9.53 -4.58 -1.12
CA ARG A 40 -10.52 -5.11 -0.16
C ARG A 40 -9.85 -5.56 1.13
N ASP A 41 -10.52 -5.30 2.26
CA ASP A 41 -10.09 -5.70 3.60
C ASP A 41 -8.67 -5.23 3.95
N ARG A 42 -8.29 -4.07 3.42
CA ARG A 42 -7.03 -3.36 3.72
C ARG A 42 -7.33 -2.09 4.52
N PRO A 43 -7.55 -2.21 5.84
CA PRO A 43 -7.80 -1.04 6.69
C PRO A 43 -6.55 -0.16 6.83
N LEU A 44 -6.74 0.97 7.50
CA LEU A 44 -5.64 1.81 7.95
C LEU A 44 -4.82 1.11 9.05
N LEU A 45 -3.55 1.47 9.18
CA LEU A 45 -2.66 1.02 10.26
C LEU A 45 -2.74 2.05 11.40
N ASP A 46 -3.35 1.67 12.52
CA ASP A 46 -3.58 2.56 13.67
C ASP A 46 -4.29 3.88 13.29
N GLY A 47 -5.18 3.83 12.30
CA GLY A 47 -5.90 4.99 11.78
C GLY A 47 -5.07 5.89 10.84
N ALA A 48 -3.82 5.51 10.52
CA ALA A 48 -2.94 6.19 9.60
C ALA A 48 -2.78 5.42 8.26
N PRO A 49 -2.29 6.06 7.19
CA PRO A 49 -2.05 5.41 5.91
C PRO A 49 -1.20 4.14 6.03
N ALA A 50 -1.58 3.10 5.29
CA ALA A 50 -0.91 1.80 5.32
C ALA A 50 -0.58 1.32 3.90
N ALA A 51 0.57 0.68 3.75
CA ALA A 51 0.98 -0.03 2.56
C ALA A 51 1.06 -1.53 2.84
N TYR A 52 0.48 -2.32 1.93
CA TYR A 52 0.46 -3.77 1.98
C TYR A 52 1.29 -4.32 0.81
N VAL A 53 2.34 -5.07 1.11
CA VAL A 53 3.17 -5.73 0.09
C VAL A 53 2.79 -7.20 0.05
N CYS A 54 2.34 -7.66 -1.12
CA CYS A 54 1.83 -9.01 -1.31
C CYS A 54 2.66 -9.80 -2.33
N ARG A 55 2.93 -11.06 -2.03
CA ARG A 55 3.72 -12.01 -2.82
C ARG A 55 3.00 -13.34 -2.85
N GLY A 56 2.66 -13.84 -4.04
CA GLY A 56 1.98 -15.13 -4.19
C GLY A 56 0.69 -15.23 -3.36
N PHE A 57 -0.18 -14.21 -3.43
CA PHE A 57 -1.45 -14.12 -2.68
C PHE A 57 -1.32 -14.00 -1.16
N THR A 58 -0.11 -13.90 -0.62
CA THR A 58 0.15 -13.65 0.80
C THR A 58 0.67 -12.24 0.97
N CYS A 59 0.20 -11.50 1.98
CA CYS A 59 0.70 -10.16 2.27
C CYS A 59 1.50 -10.19 3.58
N ASP A 60 2.57 -9.40 3.61
CA ASP A 60 3.29 -9.12 4.85
C ASP A 60 2.46 -8.22 5.77
N ALA A 61 2.93 -8.02 7.01
CA ALA A 61 2.32 -7.06 7.91
C ALA A 61 2.33 -5.65 7.27
N PRO A 62 1.24 -4.88 7.37
CA PRO A 62 1.18 -3.54 6.80
C PRO A 62 2.23 -2.61 7.42
N VAL A 63 2.74 -1.68 6.62
CA VAL A 63 3.69 -0.66 7.08
C VAL A 63 3.15 0.74 6.79
N GLY A 64 3.37 1.66 7.73
CA GLY A 64 3.04 3.09 7.56
C GLY A 64 4.25 3.97 7.29
N ASP A 65 5.47 3.39 7.32
CA ASP A 65 6.73 4.10 7.15
C ASP A 65 7.32 3.89 5.73
N PRO A 66 7.73 4.97 5.03
CA PRO A 66 8.32 4.87 3.70
C PRO A 66 9.60 4.02 3.64
N GLU A 67 10.49 4.13 4.62
CA GLU A 67 11.74 3.35 4.60
C GLU A 67 11.45 1.85 4.80
N ALA A 68 10.48 1.52 5.65
CA ALA A 68 10.00 0.16 5.84
C ALA A 68 9.34 -0.40 4.58
N LEU A 69 8.53 0.41 3.90
CA LEU A 69 7.96 0.04 2.61
C LEU A 69 9.04 -0.24 1.57
N GLU A 70 10.00 0.66 1.42
CA GLU A 70 11.10 0.49 0.47
C GLU A 70 11.93 -0.77 0.77
N ARG A 71 12.19 -1.06 2.06
CA ARG A 71 12.85 -2.31 2.49
C ARG A 71 12.04 -3.54 2.09
N SER A 72 10.72 -3.52 2.27
CA SER A 72 9.86 -4.66 1.92
C SER A 72 9.75 -4.92 0.40
N LEU A 73 10.00 -3.89 -0.42
CA LEU A 73 9.96 -3.95 -1.88
C LEU A 73 11.30 -4.34 -2.52
N ARG A 74 12.41 -4.32 -1.76
CA ARG A 74 13.69 -4.84 -2.24
C ARG A 74 13.61 -6.37 -2.32
N ASN A 75 13.78 -6.92 -3.53
CA ASN A 75 13.99 -8.35 -3.75
C ASN A 75 15.48 -8.69 -3.62
#